data_AF-A0A2G6HP20-F1
#
_entry.id   AF-A0A2G6HP20-F1
#
_cell.length_a   1.000
_cell.length_b   1.000
_cell.length_c   1.000
_cell.angle_alpha   90.00
_cell.angle_beta   90.00
_cell.angle_gamma   90.00
#
_symmetry.space_group_name_H-M   'P 1'
#
loop_
_entity.id
_entity.type
_entity.pdbx_description
1 polymer ?
#
loop_
_entity_poly.entity_id
_entity_poly.type
_entity_poly.pdbx_seq_one_letter_code
_entity_poly.pdbx_strand_id
1 'polypeptide(L)'
;MNTKTNRIAVVISTVVISTVVLALLWLLMPKTSTFFTLDDTIASLVHNDDIDGDGVPNEKDAFPKDPKETADMDGDSIGDNSDPDIDGDGVPNEKDAFPKDPTETADHDGDGIGDNKDEPKWFTHFKTNGYISPKTVYHSFTGLQKTLTRAEVTPYLTQYGINNQLTKNKNTCTFKDMRNVSDTLKASIKSSCQYNLLKGHNYRFIPHRTLRKYEMVIVFVRSQYGTQPENQKPRYNAYIEKAKETNIVDKNISKDELGQQLTLEALAKLIYQQSLQK
;
A
#
# COMPACT_ATOMS: atom_id res chain seq x y z
N MET A 1 68.37 103.10 8.14
CA MET A 1 68.99 102.99 6.80
C MET A 1 68.85 101.52 6.38
N ASN A 2 67.85 101.16 5.58
CA ASN A 2 67.92 100.94 4.11
C ASN A 2 69.06 99.94 3.78
N THR A 3 68.83 98.75 3.23
CA THR A 3 68.20 98.51 1.93
C THR A 3 67.68 97.07 1.73
N LYS A 4 66.52 97.01 1.05
CA LYS A 4 66.01 96.06 0.02
C LYS A 4 66.87 94.83 -0.33
N THR A 5 66.33 93.62 -0.18
CA THR A 5 65.58 92.81 -1.18
C THR A 5 66.47 91.94 -2.07
N ASN A 6 66.30 90.62 -2.01
CA ASN A 6 66.16 89.80 -3.22
C ASN A 6 65.41 88.50 -2.92
N ARG A 7 64.29 88.34 -3.61
CA ARG A 7 63.48 87.13 -3.66
C ARG A 7 64.08 86.21 -4.72
N ILE A 8 64.30 84.94 -4.37
CA ILE A 8 64.41 83.86 -5.35
C ILE A 8 63.30 82.87 -5.02
N ALA A 9 62.33 82.77 -5.93
CA ALA A 9 61.35 81.69 -5.93
C ALA A 9 62.03 80.46 -6.54
N VAL A 10 62.11 79.36 -5.78
CA VAL A 10 62.36 78.02 -6.33
C VAL A 10 61.22 77.13 -5.85
N VAL A 11 60.25 76.93 -6.74
CA VAL A 11 59.40 75.75 -6.75
C VAL A 11 60.31 74.55 -7.01
N ILE A 12 60.20 73.45 -6.25
CA ILE A 12 60.41 72.06 -6.72
C ILE A 12 60.12 71.06 -5.58
N SER A 13 59.23 70.13 -5.92
CA SER A 13 59.05 68.73 -5.50
C SER A 13 59.04 68.33 -4.03
N THR A 14 57.87 67.83 -3.66
CA THR A 14 57.61 66.75 -2.71
C THR A 14 58.71 65.67 -2.73
N VAL A 15 59.49 65.58 -1.66
CA VAL A 15 60.40 64.46 -1.40
C VAL A 15 59.62 63.36 -0.70
N VAL A 16 59.51 62.23 -1.40
CA VAL A 16 59.02 60.93 -0.94
C VAL A 16 59.85 60.50 0.27
N ILE A 17 59.28 60.57 1.48
CA ILE A 17 59.85 59.88 2.63
C ILE A 17 59.46 58.41 2.52
N SER A 18 60.45 57.65 2.08
CA SER A 18 60.49 56.22 1.86
C SER A 18 59.82 55.41 2.96
N THR A 19 59.02 54.44 2.53
CA THR A 19 58.21 53.46 3.28
C THR A 19 59.01 52.51 4.19
N VAL A 20 60.27 52.79 4.48
CA VAL A 20 61.17 51.87 5.20
C VAL A 20 61.38 52.26 6.67
N VAL A 21 61.14 53.52 7.07
CA VAL A 21 61.34 53.95 8.47
C VAL A 21 60.12 53.71 9.37
N LEU A 22 58.91 53.58 8.80
CA LEU A 22 57.71 53.12 9.53
C LEU A 22 57.65 51.59 9.71
N ALA A 23 58.45 50.82 8.95
CA ALA A 23 58.47 49.36 9.02
C ALA A 23 59.29 48.81 10.20
N LEU A 24 60.24 49.58 10.74
CA LEU A 24 61.05 49.15 11.89
C LEU A 24 60.41 49.46 13.25
N LEU A 25 59.40 50.35 13.31
CA LEU A 25 58.60 50.57 14.51
C LEU A 25 57.45 49.56 14.67
N TRP A 26 57.16 48.75 13.64
CA TRP A 26 56.13 47.70 13.66
C TRP A 26 56.62 46.35 14.23
N LEU A 27 57.91 46.24 14.57
CA LEU A 27 58.55 45.01 15.10
C LEU A 27 58.75 44.98 16.62
N LEU A 28 58.33 46.03 17.35
CA LEU A 28 58.55 46.16 18.80
C LEU A 28 57.27 46.30 19.64
N MET A 29 56.09 46.06 19.06
CA MET A 29 54.85 46.00 19.85
C MET A 29 54.43 44.54 20.11
N PRO A 30 54.17 44.16 21.37
CA PRO A 30 53.67 42.82 21.69
C PRO A 30 52.34 42.59 20.96
N LYS A 31 52.28 41.52 20.16
CA LYS A 31 51.07 41.04 19.49
C LYS A 31 50.11 40.46 20.52
N THR A 32 49.43 41.30 21.28
CA THR A 32 48.31 40.86 22.13
C THR A 32 47.21 41.91 22.05
N SER A 33 46.60 41.99 20.89
CA SER A 33 45.23 42.47 20.72
C SER A 33 44.72 41.75 19.50
N THR A 34 44.18 40.55 19.73
CA THR A 34 43.19 40.01 18.83
C THR A 34 42.10 41.07 18.73
N PHE A 35 42.13 41.86 17.66
CA PHE A 35 40.90 42.43 17.14
C PHE A 35 40.05 41.21 16.81
N PHE A 36 39.20 40.79 17.76
CA PHE A 36 38.09 39.92 17.47
C PHE A 36 37.24 40.71 16.47
N THR A 37 37.39 40.42 15.19
CA THR A 37 36.41 40.82 14.20
C THR A 37 35.10 40.21 14.66
N LEU A 38 34.14 41.08 14.97
CA LEU A 38 32.80 40.74 15.39
C LEU A 38 32.00 40.17 14.19
N ASP A 39 32.57 39.21 13.47
CA ASP A 39 32.05 38.71 12.18
C ASP A 39 32.04 37.18 12.09
N ASP A 40 32.99 36.48 12.74
CA ASP A 40 32.97 35.00 12.74
C ASP A 40 32.06 34.39 13.83
N THR A 41 31.61 35.16 14.81
CA THR A 41 30.62 34.71 15.81
C THR A 41 29.19 35.08 15.47
N ILE A 42 28.96 35.94 14.47
CA ILE A 42 27.60 36.34 14.02
C ILE A 42 27.16 35.50 12.82
N ALA A 43 28.10 34.98 12.01
CA ALA A 43 27.80 34.04 10.93
C ALA A 43 27.23 32.68 11.42
N SER A 44 27.44 32.33 12.70
CA SER A 44 26.83 31.15 13.33
C SER A 44 25.42 31.39 13.88
N LEU A 45 24.88 32.61 13.78
CA LEU A 45 23.60 32.99 14.39
C LEU A 45 22.43 33.16 13.40
N VAL A 46 22.61 33.01 12.09
CA VAL A 46 21.50 33.12 11.11
C VAL A 46 21.64 32.17 9.91
N HIS A 47 21.84 30.89 10.18
CA HIS A 47 21.18 29.84 9.42
C HIS A 47 20.75 28.82 10.47
N ASN A 48 19.69 29.17 11.21
CA ASN A 48 19.09 28.18 12.08
C ASN A 48 18.31 27.24 11.17
N ASP A 49 19.02 26.27 10.61
CA ASP A 49 18.47 25.24 9.73
C ASP A 49 17.42 24.38 10.43
N ASP A 50 17.24 24.56 11.73
CA ASP A 50 16.33 23.83 12.62
C ASP A 50 15.75 24.85 13.64
N ILE A 51 14.69 25.56 13.26
CA ILE A 51 14.22 26.76 13.98
C ILE A 51 13.63 26.44 15.37
N ASP A 52 13.17 25.23 15.60
CA ASP A 52 12.63 24.79 16.89
C ASP A 52 13.54 23.81 17.67
N GLY A 53 14.58 23.28 17.04
CA GLY A 53 15.66 22.54 17.69
C GLY A 53 15.32 21.08 17.97
N ASP A 54 14.41 20.47 17.23
CA ASP A 54 14.03 19.06 17.40
C ASP A 54 14.92 18.06 16.64
N GLY A 55 15.85 18.59 15.83
CA GLY A 55 16.82 17.82 15.07
C GLY A 55 16.41 17.50 13.63
N VAL A 56 15.24 17.98 13.16
CA VAL A 56 14.82 17.92 11.76
C VAL A 56 15.04 19.29 11.11
N PRO A 57 15.80 19.38 10.00
CA PRO A 57 15.97 20.66 9.33
C PRO A 57 14.65 21.22 8.80
N ASN A 58 14.44 22.53 8.88
CA ASN A 58 13.27 23.29 8.42
C ASN A 58 12.77 22.91 7.02
N GLU A 59 13.67 22.52 6.12
CA GLU A 59 13.33 22.12 4.74
C GLU A 59 12.71 20.71 4.63
N LYS A 60 12.82 19.90 5.69
CA LYS A 60 12.30 18.52 5.80
C LYS A 60 11.26 18.37 6.90
N ASP A 61 11.07 19.42 7.69
CA ASP A 61 10.13 19.47 8.78
C ASP A 61 8.78 20.02 8.29
N ALA A 62 7.71 19.26 8.51
CA ALA A 62 6.35 19.70 8.22
C ALA A 62 5.89 20.83 9.16
N PHE A 63 6.44 20.91 10.39
CA PHE A 63 6.15 21.91 11.38
C PHE A 63 7.43 22.55 11.96
N PRO A 64 8.20 23.34 11.17
CA PRO A 64 9.50 23.88 11.58
C PRO A 64 9.54 24.68 12.89
N LYS A 65 8.39 25.07 13.44
CA LYS A 65 8.29 25.91 14.64
C LYS A 65 7.70 25.16 15.84
N ASP A 66 7.36 23.89 15.69
CA ASP A 66 6.82 23.06 16.75
C ASP A 66 7.78 21.89 17.00
N PRO A 67 8.62 21.97 18.06
CA PRO A 67 9.65 20.96 18.31
C PRO A 67 9.08 19.60 18.77
N LYS A 68 7.75 19.45 18.74
CA LYS A 68 7.03 18.22 19.04
C LYS A 68 6.44 17.57 17.80
N GLU A 69 6.53 18.18 16.63
CA GLU A 69 5.89 17.67 15.41
C GLU A 69 6.86 17.83 14.25
N THR A 70 7.18 16.74 13.57
CA THR A 70 8.16 16.76 12.47
C THR A 70 7.58 16.34 11.12
N ALA A 71 6.41 15.68 11.16
CA ALA A 71 5.81 14.97 10.02
C ALA A 71 4.30 15.20 9.98
N ASP A 72 3.76 15.19 8.76
CA ASP A 72 2.35 15.35 8.40
C ASP A 72 2.08 14.35 7.27
N MET A 73 1.78 13.10 7.63
CA MET A 73 1.78 12.00 6.67
C MET A 73 0.58 12.06 5.70
N ASP A 74 -0.58 12.52 6.17
CA ASP A 74 -1.79 12.65 5.36
C ASP A 74 -1.97 14.05 4.74
N GLY A 75 -1.22 15.05 5.22
CA GLY A 75 -1.16 16.39 4.68
C GLY A 75 -2.28 17.30 5.17
N ASP A 76 -2.92 17.01 6.31
CA ASP A 76 -4.04 17.78 6.87
C ASP A 76 -3.61 18.98 7.74
N SER A 77 -2.31 19.19 7.90
CA SER A 77 -1.68 20.22 8.75
C SER A 77 -1.83 20.01 10.26
N ILE A 78 -2.14 18.79 10.70
CA ILE A 78 -1.98 18.31 12.07
C ILE A 78 -0.75 17.41 12.10
N GLY A 79 0.13 17.59 13.10
CA GLY A 79 1.35 16.79 13.16
C GLY A 79 1.08 15.35 13.59
N ASP A 80 1.83 14.40 13.03
CA ASP A 80 1.71 12.96 13.26
C ASP A 80 1.67 12.57 14.76
N ASN A 81 2.28 13.34 15.68
CA ASN A 81 2.27 13.02 17.11
C ASN A 81 0.97 13.44 17.82
N SER A 82 0.21 14.38 17.24
CA SER A 82 -1.07 14.89 17.76
C SER A 82 -2.28 14.47 16.92
N ASP A 83 -2.05 13.92 15.74
CA ASP A 83 -3.08 13.51 14.79
C ASP A 83 -3.82 12.24 15.27
N PRO A 84 -5.16 12.26 15.38
CA PRO A 84 -5.95 11.06 15.68
C PRO A 84 -6.08 10.04 14.53
N ASP A 85 -5.71 10.37 13.30
CA ASP A 85 -5.81 9.54 12.08
C ASP A 85 -4.59 9.81 11.16
N ILE A 86 -3.40 9.33 11.57
CA ILE A 86 -2.10 9.72 11.01
C ILE A 86 -2.01 9.47 9.50
N ASP A 87 -2.76 8.51 8.96
CA ASP A 87 -2.70 8.16 7.53
C ASP A 87 -3.89 8.64 6.70
N GLY A 88 -4.88 9.26 7.35
CA GLY A 88 -6.02 9.89 6.70
C GLY A 88 -6.91 8.92 5.94
N ASP A 89 -6.91 7.62 6.30
CA ASP A 89 -7.76 6.63 5.64
C ASP A 89 -9.20 6.57 6.20
N GLY A 90 -9.43 7.30 7.28
CA GLY A 90 -10.73 7.49 7.94
C GLY A 90 -10.97 6.54 9.11
N VAL A 91 -10.00 5.72 9.50
CA VAL A 91 -10.03 4.90 10.71
C VAL A 91 -9.07 5.47 11.76
N PRO A 92 -9.56 5.91 12.93
CA PRO A 92 -8.69 6.49 13.95
C PRO A 92 -7.58 5.54 14.39
N ASN A 93 -6.37 6.06 14.65
CA ASN A 93 -5.16 5.32 15.04
C ASN A 93 -5.38 4.28 16.15
N GLU A 94 -6.28 4.58 17.10
CA GLU A 94 -6.64 3.69 18.22
C GLU A 94 -7.44 2.44 17.82
N LYS A 95 -8.05 2.45 16.64
CA LYS A 95 -8.87 1.38 16.06
C LYS A 95 -8.24 0.78 14.81
N ASP A 96 -7.13 1.36 14.36
CA ASP A 96 -6.40 0.91 13.19
C ASP A 96 -5.30 -0.10 13.58
N ALA A 97 -5.25 -1.24 12.89
CA ALA A 97 -4.18 -2.21 13.06
C ALA A 97 -2.86 -1.75 12.42
N PHE A 98 -2.91 -0.83 11.46
CA PHE A 98 -1.80 -0.23 10.73
C PHE A 98 -1.94 1.30 10.63
N PRO A 99 -1.79 2.06 11.75
CA PRO A 99 -2.01 3.52 11.81
C PRO A 99 -1.11 4.41 10.95
N LYS A 100 -0.27 3.82 10.09
CA LYS A 100 0.66 4.54 9.20
C LYS A 100 0.61 3.97 7.78
N ASP A 101 -0.41 3.19 7.45
CA ASP A 101 -0.58 2.58 6.15
C ASP A 101 -2.00 2.85 5.65
N PRO A 102 -2.21 3.89 4.83
CA PRO A 102 -3.54 4.32 4.41
C PRO A 102 -4.26 3.33 3.48
N THR A 103 -3.65 2.15 3.29
CA THR A 103 -4.21 1.04 2.52
C THR A 103 -4.62 -0.14 3.39
N GLU A 104 -4.45 -0.09 4.71
CA GLU A 104 -4.71 -1.20 5.64
C GLU A 104 -5.29 -0.69 6.96
N THR A 105 -6.46 -1.20 7.36
CA THR A 105 -7.11 -0.79 8.63
C THR A 105 -7.28 -1.92 9.63
N ALA A 106 -7.12 -3.16 9.19
CA ALA A 106 -7.51 -4.33 9.94
C ALA A 106 -6.53 -5.49 9.71
N ASP A 107 -6.30 -6.25 10.79
CA ASP A 107 -5.56 -7.51 10.82
C ASP A 107 -6.44 -8.53 11.55
N HIS A 108 -7.36 -9.18 10.84
CA HIS A 108 -8.35 -10.05 11.48
C HIS A 108 -7.73 -11.33 12.06
N ASP A 109 -6.54 -11.73 11.60
CA ASP A 109 -5.90 -12.98 12.03
C ASP A 109 -4.62 -12.81 12.86
N GLY A 110 -4.19 -11.56 13.06
CA GLY A 110 -3.20 -11.13 14.04
C GLY A 110 -1.77 -11.50 13.66
N ASP A 111 -1.46 -11.62 12.37
CA ASP A 111 -0.13 -12.00 11.90
C ASP A 111 0.76 -10.82 11.49
N GLY A 112 0.25 -9.60 11.61
CA GLY A 112 0.96 -8.37 11.29
C GLY A 112 0.95 -8.02 9.80
N ILE A 113 0.13 -8.69 8.98
CA ILE A 113 -0.12 -8.33 7.58
C ILE A 113 -1.56 -7.84 7.47
N GLY A 114 -1.76 -6.62 6.98
CA GLY A 114 -3.11 -6.06 6.86
C GLY A 114 -3.97 -6.82 5.88
N ASP A 115 -5.26 -6.95 6.17
CA ASP A 115 -6.20 -7.82 5.44
C ASP A 115 -6.27 -7.53 3.93
N ASN A 116 -5.94 -6.31 3.49
CA ASN A 116 -5.98 -5.95 2.08
C ASN A 116 -4.78 -6.53 1.31
N LYS A 117 -3.64 -6.70 1.99
CA LYS A 117 -2.43 -7.40 1.54
C LYS A 117 -2.42 -8.87 1.94
N ASP A 118 -3.14 -9.24 2.99
CA ASP A 118 -3.13 -10.59 3.54
C ASP A 118 -3.65 -11.59 2.52
N GLU A 119 -2.80 -12.56 2.24
CA GLU A 119 -3.14 -13.69 1.42
C GLU A 119 -3.58 -14.81 2.36
N PRO A 120 -4.74 -15.44 2.14
CA PRO A 120 -5.19 -16.51 3.02
C PRO A 120 -4.06 -17.51 3.26
N LYS A 121 -3.67 -17.78 4.52
CA LYS A 121 -2.51 -18.65 4.85
C LYS A 121 -2.46 -19.99 4.12
N TRP A 122 -3.60 -20.51 3.68
CA TRP A 122 -3.65 -21.70 2.84
C TRP A 122 -3.18 -21.46 1.39
N PHE A 123 -3.36 -20.26 0.82
CA PHE A 123 -2.98 -19.88 -0.55
C PHE A 123 -1.47 -19.83 -0.74
N THR A 124 -0.72 -19.37 0.26
CA THR A 124 0.76 -19.43 0.28
C THR A 124 1.26 -20.87 0.27
N HIS A 125 0.54 -21.79 0.91
CA HIS A 125 0.83 -23.23 0.87
C HIS A 125 0.59 -23.84 -0.52
N PHE A 126 -0.42 -23.41 -1.30
CA PHE A 126 -0.58 -23.87 -2.69
C PHE A 126 0.50 -23.30 -3.62
N LYS A 127 0.86 -22.01 -3.48
CA LYS A 127 1.91 -21.39 -4.30
C LYS A 127 3.25 -22.12 -4.20
N THR A 128 3.61 -22.57 -3.01
CA THR A 128 4.88 -23.24 -2.74
C THR A 128 4.88 -24.70 -3.17
N ASN A 129 3.76 -25.41 -2.99
CA ASN A 129 3.67 -26.85 -3.27
C ASN A 129 3.12 -27.21 -4.66
N GLY A 130 2.66 -26.24 -5.45
CA GLY A 130 2.11 -26.46 -6.78
C GLY A 130 0.68 -27.04 -6.77
N TYR A 131 0.42 -28.04 -7.62
CA TYR A 131 -0.91 -28.66 -7.68
C TYR A 131 -1.14 -29.60 -6.49
N ILE A 132 -2.12 -29.27 -5.65
CA ILE A 132 -2.56 -30.13 -4.55
C ILE A 132 -3.82 -30.87 -4.98
N SER A 133 -3.90 -32.17 -4.65
CA SER A 133 -5.05 -32.98 -5.04
C SER A 133 -6.35 -32.50 -4.35
N PRO A 134 -7.51 -32.53 -5.03
CA PRO A 134 -8.80 -32.16 -4.42
C PRO A 134 -9.12 -32.92 -3.12
N LYS A 135 -8.69 -34.19 -3.03
CA LYS A 135 -8.84 -35.00 -1.81
C LYS A 135 -8.05 -34.42 -0.64
N THR A 136 -6.79 -34.02 -0.89
CA THR A 136 -5.94 -33.38 0.12
C THR A 136 -6.56 -32.05 0.58
N VAL A 137 -7.04 -31.23 -0.36
CA VAL A 137 -7.73 -29.96 -0.05
C VAL A 137 -8.94 -30.18 0.86
N TYR A 138 -9.77 -31.16 0.55
CA TYR A 138 -10.94 -31.49 1.37
C TYR A 138 -10.56 -31.87 2.81
N HIS A 139 -9.58 -32.76 2.98
CA HIS A 139 -9.14 -33.17 4.31
C HIS A 139 -8.48 -32.02 5.09
N SER A 140 -7.67 -31.19 4.45
CA SER A 140 -7.00 -30.05 5.11
C SER A 140 -7.97 -28.98 5.60
N PHE A 141 -9.15 -28.87 5.00
CA PHE A 141 -10.14 -27.82 5.31
C PHE A 141 -11.41 -28.31 5.99
N THR A 142 -11.47 -29.60 6.32
CA THR A 142 -12.59 -30.15 7.07
C THR A 142 -12.71 -29.46 8.43
N GLY A 143 -13.91 -28.95 8.77
CA GLY A 143 -14.18 -28.23 10.01
C GLY A 143 -13.88 -26.73 9.99
N LEU A 144 -13.30 -26.18 8.92
CA LEU A 144 -12.98 -24.76 8.83
C LEU A 144 -14.19 -23.94 8.33
N GLN A 145 -14.82 -23.21 9.25
CA GLN A 145 -15.99 -22.37 8.96
C GLN A 145 -15.65 -20.95 8.48
N LYS A 146 -14.38 -20.65 8.13
CA LYS A 146 -13.99 -19.33 7.58
C LYS A 146 -14.85 -19.03 6.35
N THR A 147 -15.59 -17.94 6.38
CA THR A 147 -16.37 -17.45 5.24
C THR A 147 -15.43 -16.87 4.19
N LEU A 148 -15.68 -17.15 2.92
CA LEU A 148 -14.81 -16.68 1.85
C LEU A 148 -15.43 -15.53 1.06
N THR A 149 -14.61 -14.52 0.81
CA THR A 149 -14.93 -13.41 -0.09
C THR A 149 -14.76 -13.80 -1.55
N ARG A 150 -15.29 -12.98 -2.46
CA ARG A 150 -15.15 -13.17 -3.91
C ARG A 150 -13.69 -13.21 -4.36
N ALA A 151 -12.82 -12.39 -3.75
CA ALA A 151 -11.40 -12.36 -4.04
C ALA A 151 -10.72 -13.67 -3.59
N GLU A 152 -10.92 -14.07 -2.34
CA GLU A 152 -10.28 -15.26 -1.75
C GLU A 152 -10.68 -16.58 -2.41
N VAL A 153 -11.85 -16.65 -3.04
CA VAL A 153 -12.27 -17.83 -3.80
C VAL A 153 -11.54 -17.95 -5.14
N THR A 154 -11.05 -16.84 -5.72
CA THR A 154 -10.53 -16.85 -7.09
C THR A 154 -9.34 -17.79 -7.32
N PRO A 155 -8.38 -17.96 -6.40
CA PRO A 155 -7.31 -18.93 -6.58
C PRO A 155 -7.82 -20.36 -6.75
N TYR A 156 -8.76 -20.79 -5.91
CA TYR A 156 -9.37 -22.11 -6.01
C TYR A 156 -10.05 -22.34 -7.35
N LEU A 157 -10.79 -21.34 -7.82
CA LEU A 157 -11.46 -21.43 -9.11
C LEU A 157 -10.46 -21.52 -10.26
N THR A 158 -9.37 -20.76 -10.21
CA THR A 158 -8.33 -20.85 -11.24
C THR A 158 -7.60 -22.19 -11.23
N GLN A 159 -7.45 -22.82 -10.07
CA GLN A 159 -6.75 -24.10 -9.95
C GLN A 159 -7.65 -25.31 -10.26
N TYR A 160 -8.91 -25.29 -9.81
CA TYR A 160 -9.81 -26.46 -9.86
C TYR A 160 -10.98 -26.28 -10.83
N GLY A 161 -11.41 -25.05 -11.07
CA GLY A 161 -12.54 -24.72 -11.92
C GLY A 161 -12.20 -24.62 -13.41
N ILE A 162 -10.93 -24.41 -13.77
CA ILE A 162 -10.47 -24.40 -15.17
C ILE A 162 -10.33 -25.83 -15.69
N ASN A 163 -10.88 -26.09 -16.87
CA ASN A 163 -10.75 -27.35 -17.60
C ASN A 163 -10.56 -27.09 -19.11
N ASN A 164 -10.43 -28.17 -19.89
CA ASN A 164 -10.21 -28.10 -21.34
C ASN A 164 -11.42 -27.59 -22.14
N GLN A 165 -12.60 -27.46 -21.54
CA GLN A 165 -13.81 -26.95 -22.19
C GLN A 165 -13.93 -25.43 -22.10
N LEU A 166 -13.20 -24.79 -21.18
CA LEU A 166 -13.24 -23.34 -21.00
C LEU A 166 -12.25 -22.63 -21.90
N THR A 167 -12.73 -21.60 -22.59
CA THR A 167 -11.91 -20.71 -23.40
C THR A 167 -11.56 -19.44 -22.64
N LYS A 168 -10.29 -19.04 -22.72
CA LYS A 168 -9.81 -17.80 -22.12
C LYS A 168 -10.25 -16.62 -22.97
N ASN A 169 -11.13 -15.79 -22.42
CA ASN A 169 -11.52 -14.53 -23.04
C ASN A 169 -10.41 -13.48 -22.86
N LYS A 170 -10.02 -12.83 -23.96
CA LYS A 170 -9.02 -11.75 -23.96
C LYS A 170 -9.61 -10.38 -23.59
N ASN A 171 -10.90 -10.30 -23.30
CA ASN A 171 -11.55 -9.08 -22.82
C ASN A 171 -10.81 -8.45 -21.64
N THR A 172 -10.92 -7.13 -21.51
CA THR A 172 -10.36 -6.35 -20.42
C THR A 172 -11.10 -6.65 -19.12
N CYS A 173 -10.65 -7.69 -18.41
CA CYS A 173 -11.00 -7.95 -17.01
C CYS A 173 -10.26 -6.97 -16.10
N THR A 174 -10.61 -5.68 -16.22
CA THR A 174 -10.10 -4.58 -15.41
C THR A 174 -11.22 -4.06 -14.52
N PHE A 175 -10.91 -3.91 -13.23
CA PHE A 175 -11.88 -3.50 -12.22
C PHE A 175 -11.36 -2.28 -11.46
N LYS A 176 -12.24 -1.33 -11.17
CA LYS A 176 -11.89 -0.06 -10.50
C LYS A 176 -11.74 -0.22 -8.99
N ASP A 177 -12.32 -1.26 -8.41
CA ASP A 177 -12.40 -1.51 -6.97
C ASP A 177 -11.36 -2.54 -6.50
N MET A 178 -10.11 -2.38 -6.95
CA MET A 178 -8.99 -3.30 -6.67
C MET A 178 -7.84 -2.66 -5.86
N ARG A 179 -8.02 -1.44 -5.32
CA ARG A 179 -6.94 -0.73 -4.61
C ARG A 179 -6.42 -1.54 -3.41
N ASN A 180 -7.33 -2.13 -2.66
CA ASN A 180 -7.08 -2.84 -1.42
C ASN A 180 -7.10 -4.37 -1.62
N VAL A 181 -6.41 -4.83 -2.68
CA VAL A 181 -6.32 -6.25 -3.01
C VAL A 181 -4.88 -6.59 -3.35
N SER A 182 -4.30 -7.60 -2.71
CA SER A 182 -2.95 -8.07 -3.01
C SER A 182 -2.74 -8.38 -4.50
N ASP A 183 -1.56 -8.10 -5.04
CA ASP A 183 -1.29 -8.26 -6.47
C ASP A 183 -1.48 -9.70 -6.96
N THR A 184 -1.27 -10.68 -6.08
CA THR A 184 -1.55 -12.07 -6.44
C THR A 184 -3.04 -12.37 -6.51
N LEU A 185 -3.84 -11.85 -5.57
CA LEU A 185 -5.30 -11.97 -5.67
C LEU A 185 -5.81 -11.23 -6.91
N LYS A 186 -5.24 -10.07 -7.27
CA LYS A 186 -5.55 -9.37 -8.53
C LYS A 186 -5.30 -10.26 -9.75
N ALA A 187 -4.19 -11.01 -9.78
CA ALA A 187 -3.89 -11.94 -10.88
C ALA A 187 -4.92 -13.10 -10.96
N SER A 188 -5.28 -13.69 -9.81
CA SER A 188 -6.30 -14.74 -9.72
C SER A 188 -7.70 -14.24 -10.11
N ILE A 189 -8.08 -13.04 -9.69
CA ILE A 189 -9.32 -12.35 -10.06
C ILE A 189 -9.38 -12.16 -11.58
N LYS A 190 -8.30 -11.63 -12.16
CA LYS A 190 -8.20 -11.43 -13.61
C LYS A 190 -8.36 -12.75 -14.36
N SER A 191 -7.67 -13.80 -13.92
CA SER A 191 -7.76 -15.14 -14.54
C SER A 191 -9.17 -15.72 -14.41
N SER A 192 -9.76 -15.69 -13.21
CA SER A 192 -11.14 -16.14 -12.96
C SER A 192 -12.15 -15.44 -13.88
N CYS A 193 -11.99 -14.13 -14.09
CA CYS A 193 -12.81 -13.37 -15.03
C CYS A 193 -12.59 -13.77 -16.49
N GLN A 194 -11.33 -13.94 -16.92
CA GLN A 194 -11.00 -14.33 -18.29
C GLN A 194 -11.56 -15.71 -18.65
N TYR A 195 -11.62 -16.65 -17.70
CA TYR A 195 -12.25 -17.96 -17.88
C TYR A 195 -13.76 -17.96 -17.61
N ASN A 196 -14.38 -16.78 -17.46
CA ASN A 196 -15.79 -16.61 -17.15
C ASN A 196 -16.26 -17.29 -15.84
N LEU A 197 -15.35 -17.62 -14.92
CA LEU A 197 -15.69 -18.27 -13.65
C LEU A 197 -16.39 -17.28 -12.72
N LEU A 198 -15.77 -16.14 -12.42
CA LEU A 198 -16.42 -15.03 -11.72
C LEU A 198 -16.33 -13.74 -12.54
N LYS A 199 -17.45 -13.03 -12.66
CA LYS A 199 -17.53 -11.76 -13.39
C LYS A 199 -17.83 -10.61 -12.44
N GLY A 200 -17.36 -9.42 -12.82
CA GLY A 200 -17.81 -8.16 -12.25
C GLY A 200 -19.00 -7.59 -13.02
N HIS A 201 -19.51 -6.45 -12.54
CA HIS A 201 -20.55 -5.66 -13.18
C HIS A 201 -20.17 -4.18 -13.14
N ASN A 202 -20.40 -3.44 -14.22
CA ASN A 202 -20.05 -2.01 -14.32
C ASN A 202 -18.60 -1.68 -13.89
N TYR A 203 -17.63 -2.49 -14.35
CA TYR A 203 -16.21 -2.36 -13.99
C TYR A 203 -15.90 -2.53 -12.50
N ARG A 204 -16.79 -3.14 -11.72
CA ARG A 204 -16.60 -3.46 -10.31
C ARG A 204 -16.65 -4.97 -10.08
N PHE A 205 -15.67 -5.52 -9.39
CA PHE A 205 -15.63 -6.94 -9.03
C PHE A 205 -16.23 -7.21 -7.65
N ILE A 206 -16.18 -6.23 -6.75
CA ILE A 206 -16.62 -6.31 -5.35
C ILE A 206 -15.84 -7.40 -4.59
N PRO A 207 -14.52 -7.25 -4.41
CA PRO A 207 -13.64 -8.31 -3.92
C PRO A 207 -14.01 -8.83 -2.52
N HIS A 208 -14.39 -7.94 -1.59
CA HIS A 208 -14.64 -8.28 -0.19
C HIS A 208 -16.04 -8.85 0.10
N ARG A 209 -16.93 -8.92 -0.91
CA ARG A 209 -18.27 -9.49 -0.68
C ARG A 209 -18.16 -11.00 -0.48
N THR A 210 -18.72 -11.51 0.61
CA THR A 210 -18.87 -12.96 0.84
C THR A 210 -19.82 -13.61 -0.17
N LEU A 211 -19.49 -14.83 -0.58
CA LEU A 211 -20.32 -15.64 -1.47
C LEU A 211 -21.30 -16.53 -0.69
N ARG A 212 -22.39 -16.94 -1.34
CA ARG A 212 -23.27 -18.01 -0.86
C ARG A 212 -22.93 -19.34 -1.53
N LYS A 213 -23.26 -20.47 -0.89
CA LYS A 213 -22.94 -21.81 -1.42
C LYS A 213 -23.47 -22.03 -2.83
N TYR A 214 -24.72 -21.63 -3.11
CA TYR A 214 -25.32 -21.81 -4.44
C TYR A 214 -24.55 -21.08 -5.56
N GLU A 215 -23.89 -19.95 -5.26
CA GLU A 215 -23.13 -19.21 -6.26
C GLU A 215 -21.95 -20.05 -6.76
N MET A 216 -21.29 -20.81 -5.87
CA MET A 216 -20.22 -21.72 -6.27
C MET A 216 -20.72 -22.95 -7.00
N VAL A 217 -21.88 -23.48 -6.62
CA VAL A 217 -22.54 -24.56 -7.36
C VAL A 217 -22.76 -24.14 -8.80
N ILE A 218 -23.28 -22.93 -9.04
CA ILE A 218 -23.47 -22.37 -10.40
C ILE A 218 -22.13 -22.28 -11.13
N VAL A 219 -21.07 -21.79 -10.48
CA VAL A 219 -19.74 -21.65 -11.10
C VAL A 219 -19.19 -23.01 -11.55
N PHE A 220 -19.24 -24.03 -10.69
CA PHE A 220 -18.71 -25.36 -11.01
C PHE A 220 -19.54 -26.10 -12.06
N VAL A 221 -20.88 -26.03 -11.97
CA VAL A 221 -21.75 -26.61 -13.00
C VAL A 221 -21.49 -25.95 -14.34
N ARG A 222 -21.39 -24.61 -14.37
CA ARG A 222 -21.12 -23.88 -15.59
C ARG A 222 -19.74 -24.17 -16.16
N SER A 223 -18.74 -24.38 -15.30
CA SER A 223 -17.38 -24.70 -15.75
C SER A 223 -17.31 -26.07 -16.41
N GLN A 224 -18.08 -27.05 -15.93
CA GLN A 224 -18.00 -28.45 -16.38
C GLN A 224 -19.08 -28.87 -17.38
N TYR A 225 -20.24 -28.22 -17.36
CA TYR A 225 -21.39 -28.59 -18.20
C TYR A 225 -21.93 -27.42 -19.03
N GLY A 226 -21.25 -26.26 -18.99
CA GLY A 226 -21.66 -25.06 -19.70
C GLY A 226 -22.90 -24.37 -19.11
N THR A 227 -23.38 -23.35 -19.82
CA THR A 227 -24.54 -22.56 -19.42
C THR A 227 -25.80 -23.42 -19.40
N GLN A 228 -26.54 -23.36 -18.29
CA GLN A 228 -27.85 -24.01 -18.14
C GLN A 228 -28.98 -23.02 -18.45
N PRO A 229 -30.22 -23.50 -18.74
CA PRO A 229 -31.36 -22.62 -18.98
C PRO A 229 -31.63 -21.64 -17.82
N GLU A 230 -31.77 -20.36 -18.14
CA GLU A 230 -32.01 -19.27 -17.16
C GLU A 230 -33.40 -18.63 -17.28
N ASN A 231 -34.31 -19.28 -18.01
CA ASN A 231 -35.69 -18.82 -18.25
C ASN A 231 -36.68 -19.23 -17.15
N GLN A 232 -36.26 -20.08 -16.21
CA GLN A 232 -37.11 -20.56 -15.11
C GLN A 232 -37.04 -19.62 -13.90
N LYS A 233 -38.00 -19.74 -12.97
CA LYS A 233 -37.94 -19.08 -11.66
C LYS A 233 -37.85 -20.14 -10.55
N PRO A 234 -36.81 -20.10 -9.67
CA PRO A 234 -35.68 -19.17 -9.67
C PRO A 234 -34.77 -19.29 -10.90
N ARG A 235 -34.16 -18.18 -11.33
CA ARG A 235 -33.31 -18.08 -12.55
C ARG A 235 -32.29 -19.22 -12.68
N TYR A 236 -31.69 -19.62 -11.57
CA TYR A 236 -30.58 -20.59 -11.56
C TYR A 236 -31.00 -22.01 -11.18
N ASN A 237 -32.31 -22.33 -11.19
CA ASN A 237 -32.80 -23.64 -10.77
C ASN A 237 -32.20 -24.80 -11.58
N ALA A 238 -32.06 -24.62 -12.90
CA ALA A 238 -31.46 -25.65 -13.77
C ALA A 238 -30.01 -25.98 -13.41
N TYR A 239 -29.24 -25.02 -12.88
CA TYR A 239 -27.88 -25.29 -12.40
C TYR A 239 -27.89 -26.15 -11.14
N ILE A 240 -28.82 -25.90 -10.22
CA ILE A 240 -28.93 -26.68 -8.98
C ILE A 240 -29.39 -28.11 -9.26
N GLU A 241 -30.38 -28.28 -10.13
CA GLU A 241 -30.84 -29.62 -10.53
C GLU A 241 -29.71 -30.38 -11.24
N LYS A 242 -28.97 -29.72 -12.14
CA LYS A 242 -27.79 -30.33 -12.77
C LYS A 242 -26.75 -30.77 -11.74
N ALA A 243 -26.48 -29.94 -10.73
CA ALA A 243 -25.52 -30.27 -9.66
C ALA A 243 -25.94 -31.51 -8.85
N LYS A 244 -27.25 -31.68 -8.60
CA LYS A 244 -27.80 -32.87 -7.92
C LYS A 244 -27.72 -34.12 -8.79
N GLU A 245 -28.08 -34.00 -10.08
CA GLU A 245 -27.99 -35.09 -11.06
C GLU A 245 -26.57 -35.64 -11.16
N THR A 246 -25.57 -34.74 -11.14
CA THR A 246 -24.16 -35.08 -11.27
C THR A 246 -23.43 -35.22 -9.94
N ASN A 247 -24.15 -35.33 -8.81
CA ASN A 247 -23.59 -35.50 -7.47
C ASN A 247 -22.49 -34.47 -7.07
N ILE A 248 -22.50 -33.25 -7.63
CA ILE A 248 -21.64 -32.15 -7.16
C ILE A 248 -22.13 -31.67 -5.79
N VAL A 249 -23.44 -31.73 -5.56
CA VAL A 249 -24.09 -31.49 -4.27
C VAL A 249 -24.95 -32.70 -3.89
N ASP A 250 -25.33 -32.78 -2.61
CA ASP A 250 -26.29 -33.78 -2.15
C ASP A 250 -27.63 -33.62 -2.88
N LYS A 251 -28.24 -34.74 -3.30
CA LYS A 251 -29.55 -34.75 -3.99
C LYS A 251 -30.65 -34.12 -3.13
N ASN A 252 -30.53 -34.25 -1.82
CA ASN A 252 -31.48 -33.75 -0.82
C ASN A 252 -31.07 -32.39 -0.22
N ILE A 253 -30.04 -31.72 -0.77
CA ILE A 253 -29.60 -30.43 -0.25
C ILE A 253 -30.75 -29.42 -0.22
N SER A 254 -30.95 -28.78 0.92
CA SER A 254 -32.06 -27.83 1.11
C SER A 254 -31.75 -26.47 0.48
N LYS A 255 -32.80 -25.70 0.18
CA LYS A 255 -32.64 -24.32 -0.31
C LYS A 255 -31.96 -23.43 0.74
N ASP A 256 -32.23 -23.67 2.02
CA ASP A 256 -31.66 -22.91 3.12
C ASP A 256 -30.16 -23.19 3.25
N GLU A 257 -29.75 -24.46 3.14
CA GLU A 257 -28.34 -24.83 3.14
C GLU A 257 -27.59 -24.19 1.97
N LEU A 258 -28.16 -24.25 0.76
CA LEU A 258 -27.61 -23.58 -0.42
C LEU A 258 -27.52 -22.05 -0.26
N GLY A 259 -28.40 -21.46 0.55
CA GLY A 259 -28.47 -20.02 0.83
C GLY A 259 -27.43 -19.53 1.85
N GLN A 260 -26.80 -20.44 2.61
CA GLN A 260 -25.78 -20.08 3.60
C GLN A 260 -24.54 -19.46 2.94
N GLN A 261 -23.77 -18.71 3.74
CA GLN A 261 -22.46 -18.22 3.32
C GLN A 261 -21.54 -19.39 2.97
N LEU A 262 -20.70 -19.17 1.95
CA LEU A 262 -19.70 -20.11 1.52
C LEU A 262 -18.56 -20.11 2.52
N THR A 263 -18.40 -21.24 3.21
CA THR A 263 -17.24 -21.49 4.07
C THR A 263 -16.14 -22.20 3.29
N LEU A 264 -14.93 -22.17 3.85
CA LEU A 264 -13.77 -22.86 3.32
C LEU A 264 -13.99 -24.38 3.23
N GLU A 265 -14.56 -24.99 4.26
CA GLU A 265 -14.98 -26.39 4.22
C GLU A 265 -15.98 -26.67 3.08
N ALA A 266 -17.00 -25.82 2.94
CA ALA A 266 -18.02 -26.01 1.90
C ALA A 266 -17.43 -25.94 0.49
N LEU A 267 -16.51 -24.99 0.26
CA LEU A 267 -15.79 -24.90 -1.02
C LEU A 267 -14.91 -26.12 -1.27
N ALA A 268 -14.17 -26.58 -0.25
CA ALA A 268 -13.31 -27.75 -0.35
C ALA A 268 -14.09 -29.01 -0.70
N LYS A 269 -15.28 -29.18 -0.09
CA LYS A 269 -16.22 -30.27 -0.42
C LYS A 269 -16.68 -30.19 -1.86
N LEU A 270 -17.05 -29.02 -2.36
CA LEU A 270 -17.47 -28.84 -3.76
C LEU A 270 -16.33 -29.17 -4.75
N ILE A 271 -15.12 -28.70 -4.49
CA ILE A 271 -13.92 -29.00 -5.31
C ILE A 271 -13.69 -30.50 -5.37
N TYR A 272 -13.76 -31.18 -4.22
CA TYR A 272 -13.59 -32.63 -4.15
C TYR A 272 -14.69 -33.37 -4.91
N GLN A 273 -15.96 -33.06 -4.67
CA GLN A 273 -17.08 -33.70 -5.37
C GLN A 273 -17.03 -33.50 -6.88
N GLN A 274 -16.69 -32.29 -7.32
CA GLN A 274 -16.51 -31.98 -8.74
C GLN A 274 -15.39 -32.84 -9.36
N SER A 275 -14.29 -33.05 -8.65
CA SER A 275 -13.18 -33.86 -9.15
C SER A 275 -13.54 -35.31 -9.40
N LEU A 276 -14.56 -35.84 -8.72
CA LEU A 276 -15.08 -37.19 -8.90
C LEU A 276 -15.95 -37.33 -10.16
N GLN A 277 -16.35 -36.21 -10.77
CA GLN A 277 -17.21 -36.18 -11.97
C GLN A 277 -16.42 -36.02 -13.28
N LYS A 278 -15.08 -35.94 -13.21
CA LYS A 278 -14.19 -35.75 -14.35
C LYS A 278 -13.83 -37.08 -15.02
#